data_AF-A0A7Y2USF0-F1
#
_entry.id   AF-A0A7Y2USF0-F1
#
_cell.length_a   1.000
_cell.length_b   1.000
_cell.length_c   1.000
_cell.angle_alpha   90.00
_cell.angle_beta   90.00
_cell.angle_gamma   90.00
#
_symmetry.space_group_name_H-M   'P 1'
#
loop_
_entity.id
_entity.type
_entity.pdbx_description
1 polymer ?
#
loop_
_entity_poly.entity_id
_entity_poly.type
_entity_poly.pdbx_seq_one_letter_code
_entity_poly.pdbx_strand_id
1 'polypeptide(L)'
;VWTALLGVADIRGEDNFFVLGGHSLLAVQAHRDIRAALGADSLSITDIFRFPTLAALAAHIDRIGGKSETTPTPTPTPEPAPAKTETMSKRRAMRAGRSKAGA
;
A
#
# COMPACT_ATOMS: atom_id res chain seq x y z
N VAL A 1 -13.92 6.61 -10.31
CA VAL A 1 -12.82 7.42 -9.73
C VAL A 1 -11.46 7.02 -10.34
N TRP A 2 -10.96 5.80 -10.14
CA TRP A 2 -9.60 5.42 -10.57
C TRP A 2 -9.36 5.52 -12.08
N THR A 3 -10.29 5.03 -12.91
CA THR A 3 -10.23 5.14 -14.38
C THR A 3 -10.03 6.58 -14.85
N ALA A 4 -10.74 7.53 -14.23
CA ALA A 4 -10.66 8.94 -14.58
C ALA A 4 -9.33 9.59 -14.14
N LEU A 5 -8.78 9.16 -12.99
CA LEU A 5 -7.54 9.72 -12.46
C LEU A 5 -6.28 9.13 -13.12
N LEU A 6 -6.30 7.84 -13.44
CA LEU A 6 -5.16 7.11 -14.01
C LEU A 6 -5.17 7.09 -15.54
N GLY A 7 -6.32 7.41 -16.17
CA GLY A 7 -6.47 7.31 -17.62
C GLY A 7 -6.49 5.86 -18.14
N VAL A 8 -6.77 4.88 -17.27
CA VAL A 8 -6.80 3.44 -17.59
C VAL A 8 -8.24 2.96 -17.68
N ALA A 9 -8.62 2.42 -18.84
CA ALA A 9 -9.98 1.99 -19.11
C ALA A 9 -10.39 0.66 -18.43
N ASP A 10 -9.48 -0.32 -18.39
CA ASP A 10 -9.72 -1.64 -17.79
C ASP A 10 -8.96 -1.74 -16.47
N ILE A 11 -9.67 -1.51 -15.35
CA ILE A 11 -9.12 -1.66 -14.00
C ILE A 11 -9.83 -2.83 -13.32
N ARG A 12 -9.05 -3.79 -12.86
CA ARG A 12 -9.46 -5.01 -12.16
C ARG A 12 -9.34 -4.86 -10.65
N GLY A 13 -9.95 -5.80 -9.92
CA GLY A 13 -9.92 -5.79 -8.46
C GLY A 13 -8.51 -5.95 -7.88
N GLU A 14 -7.64 -6.69 -8.55
CA GLU A 14 -6.26 -6.94 -8.11
C GLU A 14 -5.31 -5.81 -8.48
N ASP A 15 -5.74 -4.87 -9.32
CA ASP A 15 -4.87 -3.82 -9.83
C ASP A 15 -4.46 -2.87 -8.73
N ASN A 16 -3.16 -2.60 -8.71
CA ASN A 16 -2.54 -1.73 -7.73
C ASN A 16 -2.47 -0.30 -8.27
N PHE A 17 -3.01 0.65 -7.50
CA PHE A 17 -3.06 2.07 -7.82
C PHE A 17 -1.70 2.65 -8.24
N PHE A 18 -0.64 2.29 -7.51
CA PHE A 18 0.72 2.81 -7.75
C PHE A 18 1.41 2.13 -8.93
N VAL A 19 1.08 0.86 -9.21
CA VAL A 19 1.59 0.15 -10.38
C VAL A 19 0.96 0.67 -11.67
N LEU A 20 -0.31 1.09 -11.61
CA LEU A 20 -1.01 1.74 -12.72
C LEU A 20 -0.56 3.19 -12.99
N GLY A 21 0.45 3.70 -12.28
CA GLY A 21 0.97 5.07 -12.44
C GLY A 21 0.43 6.09 -11.43
N GLY A 22 -0.30 5.64 -10.42
CA GLY A 22 -0.72 6.49 -9.31
C GLY A 22 0.46 7.01 -8.49
N HIS A 23 0.39 8.27 -8.06
CA HIS A 23 1.39 8.92 -7.23
C HIS A 23 0.72 9.77 -6.14
N SER A 24 1.50 10.39 -5.25
CA SER A 24 0.99 11.06 -4.04
C SER A 24 -0.12 12.08 -4.33
N LEU A 25 0.02 12.92 -5.36
CA LEU A 25 -1.01 13.89 -5.74
C LEU A 25 -2.31 13.21 -6.23
N LEU A 26 -2.20 12.17 -7.07
CA LEU A 26 -3.36 11.39 -7.51
C LEU A 26 -3.99 10.63 -6.34
N ALA A 27 -3.21 10.17 -5.36
CA ALA A 27 -3.73 9.52 -4.16
C ALA A 27 -4.55 10.51 -3.31
N VAL A 28 -4.11 11.77 -3.18
CA VAL A 28 -4.88 12.82 -2.51
C VAL A 28 -6.18 13.11 -3.27
N GLN A 29 -6.14 13.16 -4.61
CA GLN A 29 -7.34 13.37 -5.42
C GLN A 29 -8.31 12.19 -5.30
N ALA A 30 -7.80 10.96 -5.44
CA ALA A 30 -8.58 9.73 -5.25
C ALA A 30 -9.22 9.68 -3.88
N HIS A 31 -8.49 10.02 -2.81
CA HIS A 31 -9.03 10.09 -1.45
C HIS A 31 -10.23 11.03 -1.36
N ARG A 32 -10.10 12.26 -1.87
CA ARG A 32 -11.17 13.25 -1.85
C ARG A 32 -12.39 12.78 -2.65
N ASP A 33 -12.17 12.26 -3.85
CA ASP A 33 -13.24 11.84 -4.76
C ASP A 33 -13.98 10.59 -4.25
N ILE A 34 -13.25 9.62 -3.70
CA ILE A 34 -13.85 8.42 -3.09
C ILE A 34 -14.71 8.80 -1.89
N ARG A 35 -14.20 9.69 -1.02
CA ARG A 35 -14.96 10.18 0.14
C ARG A 35 -16.26 10.88 -0.29
N ALA A 36 -16.17 11.77 -1.28
CA ALA A 36 -17.33 12.50 -1.77
C ALA A 36 -18.36 11.58 -2.47
N ALA A 37 -17.90 10.59 -3.25
CA ALA A 37 -18.78 9.70 -4.00
C ALA A 37 -19.47 8.65 -3.11
N LEU A 38 -18.78 8.16 -2.07
CA LEU A 38 -19.28 7.05 -1.23
C LEU A 38 -19.74 7.49 0.16
N GLY A 39 -19.58 8.77 0.52
CA GLY A 39 -19.84 9.24 1.89
C GLY A 39 -18.90 8.62 2.93
N ALA A 40 -17.70 8.20 2.51
CA ALA A 40 -16.75 7.44 3.33
C ALA A 40 -15.92 8.36 4.24
N ASP A 41 -16.54 9.13 5.13
CA ASP A 41 -15.84 10.16 5.92
C ASP A 41 -14.72 9.63 6.83
N SER A 42 -14.84 8.37 7.25
CA SER A 42 -13.82 7.69 8.07
C SER A 42 -12.62 7.19 7.26
N LEU A 43 -12.62 7.32 5.93
CA LEU A 43 -11.51 6.89 5.09
C LEU A 43 -10.30 7.81 5.29
N SER A 44 -9.16 7.25 5.68
CA SER A 44 -7.89 7.99 5.79
C SER A 44 -7.12 7.92 4.48
N ILE A 45 -6.30 8.93 4.18
CA ILE A 45 -5.40 8.89 3.03
C ILE A 45 -4.37 7.75 3.17
N THR A 46 -3.96 7.44 4.39
CA THR A 46 -3.05 6.33 4.69
C THR A 46 -3.64 4.97 4.26
N ASP A 47 -4.97 4.85 4.20
CA ASP A 47 -5.62 3.61 3.78
C ASP A 47 -5.39 3.32 2.30
N ILE A 48 -5.23 4.33 1.44
CA ILE A 48 -4.89 4.13 0.01
C ILE A 48 -3.49 3.50 -0.11
N PHE A 49 -2.56 3.87 0.77
CA PHE A 49 -1.22 3.30 0.80
C PHE A 49 -1.20 1.90 1.42
N ARG A 50 -2.04 1.67 2.43
CA ARG A 50 -2.14 0.37 3.12
C ARG A 50 -2.88 -0.68 2.30
N PHE A 51 -3.87 -0.25 1.52
CA PHE A 51 -4.70 -1.08 0.66
C PHE A 51 -4.57 -0.59 -0.79
N PRO A 52 -3.41 -0.82 -1.44
CA PRO A 52 -3.11 -0.22 -2.72
C PRO A 52 -3.87 -0.86 -3.89
N THR A 53 -4.54 -2.00 -3.67
CA THR A 53 -5.37 -2.66 -4.69
C THR A 53 -6.82 -2.24 -4.58
N LEU A 54 -7.53 -2.20 -5.71
CA LEU A 54 -8.93 -1.77 -5.77
C LEU A 54 -9.83 -2.61 -4.84
N ALA A 55 -9.69 -3.94 -4.89
CA ALA A 55 -10.47 -4.85 -4.07
C ALA A 55 -10.18 -4.69 -2.57
N ALA A 56 -8.91 -4.52 -2.19
CA ALA A 56 -8.55 -4.33 -0.79
C ALA A 56 -9.06 -3.00 -0.23
N LEU A 57 -8.97 -1.92 -1.02
CA LEU A 57 -9.48 -0.61 -0.63
C LEU A 57 -11.01 -0.63 -0.50
N ALA A 58 -11.71 -1.24 -1.46
CA ALA A 58 -13.17 -1.39 -1.41
C ALA A 58 -13.62 -2.17 -0.16
N ALA A 59 -13.01 -3.32 0.10
CA ALA A 59 -13.30 -4.12 1.29
C ALA A 59 -13.01 -3.36 2.60
N HIS A 60 -11.98 -2.51 2.63
CA HIS A 60 -11.72 -1.66 3.78
C HIS A 60 -12.81 -0.59 3.96
N ILE A 61 -13.23 0.07 2.88
CA ILE A 61 -14.30 1.07 2.88
C ILE A 61 -15.62 0.47 3.38
N ASP A 62 -15.99 -0.72 2.93
CA ASP A 62 -17.21 -1.39 3.37
C ASP A 62 -17.19 -1.72 4.88
N ARG A 63 -16.03 -2.17 5.39
CA ARG A 63 -15.86 -2.46 6.83
C ARG A 63 -15.99 -1.21 7.70
N ILE A 64 -15.39 -0.09 7.30
CA ILE A 64 -15.48 1.16 8.08
C ILE A 64 -16.83 1.85 7.92
N GLY A 65 -17.52 1.62 6.79
CA GLY A 65 -18.87 2.14 6.51
C GLY A 65 -20.01 1.36 7.16
N GLY A 66 -19.73 0.30 7.92
CA GLY A 66 -20.73 -0.47 8.65
C GLY A 66 -21.61 -1.39 7.78
N LYS A 67 -21.28 -1.57 6.50
CA LYS A 67 -21.88 -2.62 5.65
C LYS A 67 -21.30 -3.96 6.06
N SER A 68 -21.84 -4.52 7.14
CA SER A 68 -21.55 -5.91 7.53
C SER A 68 -22.22 -6.84 6.54
N GLU A 69 -21.48 -7.30 5.52
CA GLU A 69 -21.71 -8.61 4.92
C GLU A 69 -20.42 -9.16 4.28
N THR A 70 -19.79 -10.06 5.04
CA THR A 70 -18.87 -11.14 4.65
C THR A 70 -17.52 -10.81 3.99
N THR A 71 -16.47 -11.16 4.74
CA THR A 71 -15.05 -11.31 4.43
C THR A 71 -14.77 -11.90 3.03
N PRO A 72 -13.71 -11.42 2.37
CA PRO A 72 -12.60 -12.36 2.17
C PRO A 72 -11.31 -11.82 2.78
N THR A 73 -10.65 -12.73 3.49
CA THR A 73 -9.27 -12.63 3.95
C THR A 73 -8.37 -12.23 2.79
N PRO A 74 -7.69 -11.07 2.80
CA PRO A 74 -6.48 -10.96 2.01
C PRO A 74 -5.48 -11.87 2.71
N THR A 75 -5.24 -13.06 2.17
CA THR A 75 -4.00 -13.77 2.47
C THR A 75 -2.91 -12.93 1.82
N PRO A 76 -2.04 -12.22 2.57
CA PRO A 76 -0.77 -11.89 1.97
C PRO A 76 -0.07 -13.23 1.80
N THR A 77 -0.02 -13.76 0.59
CA THR A 77 1.08 -14.66 0.27
C THR A 77 2.30 -13.73 0.17
N PRO A 78 3.23 -13.74 1.14
CA PRO A 78 4.54 -13.19 0.87
C PRO A 78 5.19 -14.12 -0.16
N GLU A 79 4.99 -13.83 -1.45
CA GLU A 79 5.97 -14.28 -2.41
C GLU A 79 7.26 -13.51 -2.08
N PRO A 80 8.36 -14.18 -1.74
CA PRO A 80 9.62 -13.52 -1.47
C PRO A 80 10.15 -12.95 -2.80
N ALA A 81 9.72 -11.74 -3.17
CA ALA A 81 10.36 -10.97 -4.21
C ALA A 81 11.76 -10.57 -3.69
N PRO A 82 12.86 -10.95 -4.38
CA PRO A 82 14.20 -10.62 -3.93
C PRO A 82 14.43 -9.10 -4.01
N ALA A 83 14.72 -8.55 -2.83
CA ALA A 83 15.52 -7.37 -2.55
C ALA A 83 16.06 -6.57 -3.75
N LYS A 84 15.57 -5.33 -3.90
CA LYS A 84 16.40 -4.22 -4.38
C LYS A 84 16.70 -3.31 -3.19
N THR A 85 17.76 -3.68 -2.49
CA THR A 85 18.38 -2.92 -1.39
C THR A 85 19.11 -1.72 -1.96
N GLU A 86 18.53 -0.53 -1.86
CA GLU A 86 19.25 0.74 -2.03
C GLU A 86 18.46 1.78 -1.22
N THR A 87 18.86 2.17 -0.01
CA THR A 87 19.91 3.18 0.25
C THR A 87 19.98 3.40 1.78
N MET A 88 21.15 3.76 2.30
CA MET A 88 21.47 4.16 3.69
C MET A 88 21.57 2.98 4.67
N SER A 89 22.69 2.73 5.37
CA SER A 89 23.52 3.69 6.08
C SER A 89 24.93 3.12 6.26
N LYS A 90 25.87 3.57 5.41
CA LYS A 90 27.30 3.34 5.59
C LYS A 90 27.80 4.26 6.69
N ARG A 91 27.67 3.87 7.95
CA ARG A 91 28.40 4.41 9.09
C ARG A 91 28.09 3.57 10.33
N ARG A 92 29.16 3.17 11.03
CA ARG A 92 29.17 2.68 12.43
C ARG A 92 29.17 1.17 12.66
N ALA A 93 30.24 0.48 12.25
CA ALA A 93 30.68 -0.76 12.91
C ALA A 93 32.13 -1.15 12.52
N MET A 94 33.14 -0.36 12.89
CA MET A 94 34.54 -0.82 12.87
C MET A 94 35.03 -1.01 14.31
N ARG A 95 34.95 -2.28 14.73
CA ARG A 95 36.00 -3.04 15.43
C ARG A 95 36.35 -2.63 16.87
N ALA A 96 35.52 -3.06 17.81
CA ALA A 96 35.89 -3.26 19.21
C ALA A 96 36.10 -4.78 19.49
N GLY A 97 37.20 -5.11 20.18
CA GLY A 97 37.55 -6.45 20.73
C GLY A 97 38.17 -7.40 19.69
N ARG A 98 39.48 -7.65 19.58
CA ARG A 98 40.53 -8.02 20.56
C ARG A 98 40.23 -9.33 21.32
N SER A 99 40.98 -10.38 20.92
CA SER A 99 41.66 -11.40 21.75
C SER A 99 41.26 -12.87 21.61
N LYS A 100 42.32 -13.71 21.57
CA LYS A 100 42.47 -15.19 21.62
C LYS A 100 42.53 -15.88 20.24
N ALA A 101 43.50 -16.73 19.90
CA ALA A 101 44.64 -17.38 20.57
C ALA A 101 45.73 -17.62 19.49
N GLY A 102 47.04 -17.61 19.78
CA GLY A 102 47.76 -18.77 20.32
C GLY A 102 48.87 -19.19 19.34
N ALA A 103 50.12 -18.84 19.66
CA ALA A 103 51.39 -19.52 19.30
C ALA A 103 52.52 -18.77 20.02
#